data_AF-A0A149VQK9-F1
#
_entry.id   AF-A0A149VQK9-F1
#
_cell.length_a   1.000
_cell.length_b   1.000
_cell.length_c   1.000
_cell.angle_alpha   90.00
_cell.angle_beta   90.00
_cell.angle_gamma   90.00
#
_symmetry.space_group_name_H-M   'P 1'
#
loop_
_entity.id
_entity.type
_entity.pdbx_description
1 polymer ?
#
loop_
_entity_poly.entity_id
_entity_poly.type
_entity_poly.pdbx_seq_one_letter_code
_entity_poly.pdbx_strand_id
1 'polypeptide(L)'
;MIEDIKYFISQCNWTFAKTMPESPHWYIVRNKENNDDFVKFVMFIRENGQTRTWNNRKFIYLDIDNYSYWTMGNPISDTTIINKVVLS
;
A
#
# COMPACT_ATOMS: atom_id res chain seq x y z
N MET A 1 -10.53 -13.05 2.84
CA MET A 1 -9.05 -12.99 2.91
C MET A 1 -8.47 -12.10 1.81
N ILE A 2 -8.63 -12.39 0.50
CA ILE A 2 -8.28 -11.45 -0.58
C ILE A 2 -9.47 -10.58 -1.04
N GLU A 3 -10.69 -11.11 -1.02
CA GLU A 3 -11.90 -10.35 -1.41
C GLU A 3 -12.17 -9.15 -0.50
N ASP A 4 -11.97 -9.30 0.82
CA ASP A 4 -12.11 -8.18 1.78
C ASP A 4 -11.09 -7.06 1.49
N ILE A 5 -9.87 -7.45 1.06
CA ILE A 5 -8.83 -6.51 0.65
C ILE A 5 -9.24 -5.79 -0.64
N LYS A 6 -9.74 -6.52 -1.64
CA LYS A 6 -10.25 -5.93 -2.88
C LYS A 6 -11.42 -4.98 -2.63
N TYR A 7 -12.34 -5.36 -1.74
CA TYR A 7 -13.44 -4.51 -1.31
C TYR A 7 -12.92 -3.23 -0.66
N PHE A 8 -12.01 -3.32 0.32
CA PHE A 8 -11.37 -2.16 0.94
C PHE A 8 -10.70 -1.24 -0.08
N ILE A 9 -9.90 -1.80 -1.01
CA ILE A 9 -9.21 -1.05 -2.08
C ILE A 9 -10.22 -0.28 -2.94
N SER A 10 -11.38 -0.86 -3.24
CA SER A 10 -12.43 -0.22 -4.06
C SER A 10 -13.09 0.97 -3.37
N GLN A 11 -13.13 0.97 -2.03
CA GLN A 11 -13.72 2.06 -1.24
C GLN A 11 -12.72 3.19 -0.95
N CYS A 12 -11.44 2.98 -1.24
CA CYS A 12 -10.38 3.91 -0.91
C CYS A 12 -10.35 5.13 -1.84
N ASN A 13 -10.32 6.32 -1.26
CA ASN A 13 -10.02 7.57 -1.96
C ASN A 13 -8.50 7.74 -2.12
N TRP A 14 -7.96 7.26 -3.23
CA TRP A 14 -6.54 7.35 -3.55
C TRP A 14 -6.11 8.80 -3.83
N THR A 15 -5.01 9.23 -3.25
CA THR A 15 -4.39 10.54 -3.48
C THR A 15 -3.14 10.40 -4.33
N PHE A 16 -3.03 11.17 -5.42
CA PHE A 16 -1.84 11.17 -6.26
C PHE A 16 -0.66 11.90 -5.60
N ALA A 17 0.52 11.30 -5.59
CA ALA A 17 1.73 11.86 -4.99
C ALA A 17 2.39 12.90 -5.91
N LYS A 18 2.01 14.18 -5.75
CA LYS A 18 2.52 15.29 -6.58
C LYS A 18 3.99 15.64 -6.35
N THR A 19 4.54 15.30 -5.19
CA THR A 19 5.90 15.68 -4.78
C THR A 19 6.98 14.72 -5.28
N MET A 20 6.61 13.60 -5.92
CA MET A 20 7.53 12.60 -6.46
C MET A 20 7.22 12.31 -7.95
N PRO A 21 7.45 13.29 -8.84
CA PRO A 21 7.08 13.16 -10.25
C PRO A 21 7.83 12.03 -10.98
N GLU A 22 9.05 11.69 -10.55
CA GLU A 22 9.87 10.62 -11.14
C GLU A 22 9.36 9.21 -10.80
N SER A 23 8.47 9.09 -9.80
CA SER A 23 7.87 7.82 -9.40
C SER A 23 6.38 8.05 -9.19
N PRO A 24 5.59 8.16 -10.28
CA PRO A 24 4.17 8.47 -10.19
C PRO A 24 3.43 7.35 -9.46
N HIS A 25 2.94 7.65 -8.27
CA HIS A 25 2.20 6.71 -7.43
C HIS A 25 1.04 7.40 -6.71
N TRP A 26 0.20 6.58 -6.11
CA TRP A 26 -0.94 6.99 -5.31
C TRP A 26 -0.77 6.48 -3.88
N TYR A 27 -1.48 7.07 -2.93
CA TYR A 27 -1.50 6.59 -1.56
C TYR A 27 -2.87 6.80 -0.90
N ILE A 28 -3.10 6.06 0.17
CA ILE A 28 -4.15 6.33 1.15
C ILE A 28 -3.52 6.65 2.51
N VAL A 29 -4.25 7.41 3.32
CA VAL A 29 -3.84 7.77 4.68
C VAL A 29 -4.70 7.02 5.69
N ARG A 30 -4.07 6.46 6.71
CA ARG A 30 -4.73 5.85 7.86
C ARG A 30 -5.48 6.90 8.67
N ASN A 31 -6.71 6.62 9.01
CA ASN A 31 -7.54 7.45 9.88
C ASN A 31 -8.38 6.58 10.82
N LYS A 32 -9.22 7.20 11.64
CA LYS A 32 -10.05 6.48 12.62
C LYS A 32 -11.12 5.59 11.97
N GLU A 33 -11.63 5.99 10.80
CA GLU A 33 -12.73 5.31 10.11
C GLU A 33 -12.24 4.06 9.38
N ASN A 34 -11.04 4.11 8.79
CA ASN A 34 -10.46 3.01 8.02
C ASN A 34 -9.44 2.17 8.80
N ASN A 35 -9.22 2.46 10.08
CA ASN A 35 -8.09 1.93 10.85
C ASN A 35 -7.93 0.41 10.75
N ASP A 36 -9.02 -0.32 10.97
CA ASP A 36 -8.97 -1.78 11.11
C ASP A 36 -8.69 -2.44 9.75
N ASP A 37 -9.36 -2.01 8.69
CA ASP A 37 -9.14 -2.53 7.35
C ASP A 37 -7.80 -2.08 6.76
N PHE A 38 -7.35 -0.88 7.11
CA PHE A 38 -6.00 -0.41 6.80
C PHE A 38 -4.95 -1.33 7.44
N VAL A 39 -5.06 -1.63 8.73
CA VAL A 39 -4.12 -2.52 9.43
C VAL A 39 -4.15 -3.92 8.84
N LYS A 40 -5.33 -4.49 8.56
CA LYS A 40 -5.47 -5.78 7.88
C LYS A 40 -4.75 -5.76 6.52
N PHE A 41 -4.88 -4.68 5.75
CA PHE A 41 -4.21 -4.58 4.46
C PHE A 41 -2.70 -4.46 4.59
N VAL A 42 -2.19 -3.68 5.57
CA VAL A 42 -0.74 -3.62 5.87
C VAL A 42 -0.19 -5.01 6.20
N MET A 43 -0.88 -5.77 7.05
CA MET A 43 -0.46 -7.15 7.39
C MET A 43 -0.48 -8.05 6.17
N PHE A 44 -1.56 -7.99 5.38
CA PHE A 44 -1.71 -8.79 4.17
C PHE A 44 -0.58 -8.52 3.16
N ILE A 45 -0.18 -7.26 2.97
CA ILE A 45 0.99 -6.88 2.14
C ILE A 45 2.26 -7.54 2.66
N ARG A 46 2.51 -7.51 3.97
CA ARG A 46 3.75 -8.05 4.57
C ARG A 46 3.83 -9.57 4.50
N GLU A 47 2.69 -10.24 4.65
CA GLU A 47 2.60 -11.70 4.67
C GLU A 47 2.64 -12.31 3.26
N ASN A 48 2.06 -11.64 2.26
CA ASN A 48 1.85 -12.20 0.92
C ASN A 48 2.68 -11.51 -0.16
N GLY A 49 3.34 -10.39 0.16
CA GLY A 49 4.15 -9.65 -0.79
C GLY A 49 5.53 -10.24 -1.01
N GLN A 50 6.21 -9.71 -2.01
CA GLN A 50 7.58 -10.05 -2.39
C GLN A 50 8.51 -8.88 -2.10
N THR A 51 9.73 -9.17 -1.65
CA THR A 51 10.74 -8.13 -1.43
C THR A 51 11.22 -7.59 -2.78
N ARG A 52 11.17 -6.26 -2.96
CA ARG A 52 11.74 -5.56 -4.12
C ARG A 52 12.65 -4.43 -3.68
N THR A 53 13.63 -4.11 -4.51
CA THR A 53 14.54 -2.98 -4.28
C THR A 53 14.04 -1.74 -5.02
N TRP A 54 13.85 -0.65 -4.29
CA TRP A 54 13.58 0.68 -4.84
C TRP A 54 14.58 1.69 -4.23
N ASN A 55 15.32 2.39 -5.10
CA ASN A 55 16.36 3.35 -4.70
C ASN A 55 17.32 2.81 -3.60
N ASN A 56 17.90 1.63 -3.84
CA ASN A 56 18.79 0.91 -2.92
C ASN A 56 18.16 0.50 -1.57
N ARG A 57 16.84 0.61 -1.41
CA ARG A 57 16.10 0.18 -0.22
C ARG A 57 15.19 -0.99 -0.56
N LYS A 58 15.02 -1.92 0.38
CA LYS A 58 14.13 -3.08 0.22
C LYS A 58 12.77 -2.78 0.84
N PHE A 59 11.70 -3.01 0.10
CA PHE A 59 10.33 -2.97 0.60
C PHE A 59 9.58 -4.22 0.17
N ILE A 60 8.49 -4.53 0.88
CA ILE A 60 7.59 -5.62 0.52
C ILE A 60 6.48 -5.05 -0.36
N TYR A 61 6.35 -5.60 -1.56
CA TYR A 61 5.33 -5.24 -2.54
C TYR A 61 4.35 -6.40 -2.73
N LEU A 62 3.07 -6.10 -2.70
CA LEU A 62 2.02 -7.04 -3.04
C LEU A 62 1.38 -6.62 -4.36
N ASP A 63 1.29 -7.55 -5.32
CA ASP A 63 0.58 -7.32 -6.57
C ASP A 63 -0.85 -7.85 -6.46
N ILE A 64 -1.82 -6.99 -6.79
CA ILE A 64 -3.23 -7.37 -6.94
C ILE A 64 -3.75 -6.72 -8.21
N ASP A 65 -4.25 -7.56 -9.12
CA ASP A 65 -4.74 -7.17 -10.44
C ASP A 65 -3.68 -6.34 -11.19
N ASN A 66 -3.96 -5.09 -11.55
CA ASN A 66 -3.06 -4.22 -12.32
C ASN A 66 -2.20 -3.29 -11.46
N TYR A 67 -2.09 -3.53 -10.16
CA TYR A 67 -1.44 -2.62 -9.22
C TYR A 67 -0.50 -3.33 -8.26
N SER A 68 0.59 -2.66 -7.89
CA SER A 68 1.44 -3.03 -6.75
C SER A 68 1.19 -2.10 -5.56
N TYR A 69 1.17 -2.68 -4.37
CA TYR A 69 0.93 -2.00 -3.10
C TYR A 69 2.10 -2.18 -2.13
N TRP A 70 2.48 -1.14 -1.40
CA TRP A 70 3.57 -1.23 -0.41
C TRP A 70 3.40 -0.23 0.74
N THR A 71 4.18 -0.45 1.80
CA THR A 71 4.35 0.50 2.91
C THR A 71 5.83 0.84 3.08
N MET A 72 6.15 1.87 3.86
CA MET A 72 7.53 2.32 4.07
C MET A 72 8.34 1.47 5.08
N GLY A 73 7.79 0.34 5.56
CA GLY A 73 8.50 -0.59 6.44
C GLY A 73 8.46 -0.26 7.95
N ASN A 74 7.72 0.78 8.36
CA ASN A 74 7.55 1.14 9.77
C ASN A 74 6.82 0.04 10.56
N PRO A 75 6.92 -0.01 11.90
CA PRO A 75 6.01 -0.80 12.73
C PRO A 75 4.53 -0.52 12.42
N ILE A 76 3.63 -1.46 12.71
CA ILE A 76 2.19 -1.31 12.41
C ILE A 76 1.61 -0.06 13.10
N SER A 77 2.04 0.24 14.33
CA SER A 77 1.62 1.44 15.07
C SER A 77 1.95 2.74 14.34
N ASP A 78 3.06 2.77 13.61
CA ASP A 78 3.63 3.98 13.00
C ASP A 78 3.43 4.01 11.48
N THR A 79 2.75 3.00 10.93
CA THR A 79 2.40 2.95 9.51
C THR A 79 1.13 3.79 9.29
N THR A 80 1.28 4.87 8.54
CA THR A 80 0.22 5.85 8.27
C THR A 80 -0.20 5.91 6.80
N ILE A 81 0.59 5.32 5.89
CA ILE A 81 0.29 5.30 4.45
C ILE A 81 0.44 3.90 3.85
N ILE A 82 -0.41 3.61 2.88
CA ILE A 82 -0.24 2.51 1.91
C ILE A 82 -0.15 3.16 0.53
N ASN A 83 0.91 2.83 -0.20
CA ASN A 83 1.15 3.31 -1.54
C ASN A 83 0.61 2.31 -2.58
N LYS A 84 0.32 2.80 -3.79
CA LYS A 84 -0.13 2.04 -4.95
C LYS A 84 0.49 2.59 -6.23
N VAL A 85 0.97 1.71 -7.11
CA VAL A 85 1.45 2.06 -8.46
C VAL A 85 0.85 1.09 -9.48
N VAL A 86 0.69 1.55 -10.73
CA VAL A 86 0.30 0.67 -11.85
C VAL A 86 1.45 -0.30 -12.13
N LEU A 87 1.14 -1.58 -12.33
CA LEU A 87 2.12 -2.57 -12.78
C LEU A 87 2.57 -2.22 -14.21
N SER A 88 3.89 -2.10 -14.39
CA SER A 88 4.54 -1.89 -15.69
C SER A 88 5.10 -3.18 -16.25
#